data_AF-A0A958IPS2-F1
#
_entry.id   AF-A0A958IPS2-F1
#
_cell.length_a   1.000
_cell.length_b   1.000
_cell.length_c   1.000
_cell.angle_alpha   90.00
_cell.angle_beta   90.00
_cell.angle_gamma   90.00
#
_symmetry.space_group_name_H-M   'P 1'
#
loop_
_entity.id
_entity.type
_entity.pdbx_description
1 polymer ?
#
loop_
_entity_poly.entity_id
_entity_poly.type
_entity_poly.pdbx_seq_one_letter_code
_entity_poly.pdbx_strand_id
1 'polypeptide(L)'
;MKHKAVYLMVVLLFLVFAGILYSQQQGKGEKMSDYQKEWEQVDALTQKGLPQSALEVVDKIYRNAKKSANHAQQVKALIYRLRFLALIEEDVLVKNIRRVEEEIAASKYPVKPLLQSTLADLYWMYYQQNRYKILDRTQTSGVEMDDLETWDAAQFVEKVIELHNASLAERDRLKATGLDDFDALIEKQPGSREFRPTLYDLLAQRAVDFFMNDEATLTRPAYQFQLRDEKVFQPAEKFAEARFETRDTLSFKYQALLI
;
A
#
# COMPACT_ATOMS: atom_id res chain seq x y z
N MET A 1 -35.82 -30.97 -8.23
CA MET A 1 -34.57 -31.75 -8.13
C MET A 1 -33.38 -30.79 -8.24
N LYS A 2 -32.60 -30.72 -7.16
CA LYS A 2 -31.18 -30.33 -7.08
C LYS A 2 -30.79 -28.89 -7.47
N HIS A 3 -30.97 -28.00 -6.51
CA HIS A 3 -30.02 -26.92 -6.22
C HIS A 3 -28.62 -27.50 -5.98
N LYS A 4 -27.62 -27.12 -6.79
CA LYS A 4 -26.19 -27.23 -6.48
C LYS A 4 -25.43 -26.12 -7.23
N ALA A 5 -24.40 -25.60 -6.56
CA ALA A 5 -23.47 -24.52 -6.93
C ALA A 5 -23.83 -23.13 -6.36
N VAL A 6 -23.79 -23.08 -5.03
CA VAL A 6 -23.52 -21.89 -4.21
C VAL A 6 -21.98 -21.76 -4.07
N TYR A 7 -21.49 -20.53 -3.85
CA TYR A 7 -20.14 -20.15 -3.38
C TYR A 7 -18.97 -20.22 -4.37
N LEU A 8 -18.68 -19.09 -5.04
CA LEU A 8 -17.32 -18.81 -5.54
C LEU A 8 -17.07 -17.29 -5.68
N MET A 9 -17.22 -16.54 -4.58
CA MET A 9 -16.63 -15.18 -4.47
C MET A 9 -16.45 -14.78 -3.00
N VAL A 10 -15.90 -15.70 -2.19
CA VAL A 10 -15.41 -15.44 -0.84
C VAL A 10 -14.10 -16.21 -0.70
N VAL A 11 -13.05 -15.76 -1.39
CA VAL A 11 -11.69 -16.28 -1.21
C VAL A 11 -10.75 -15.10 -1.00
N LEU A 12 -10.94 -14.44 0.14
CA LEU A 12 -9.93 -13.62 0.82
C LEU A 12 -10.28 -13.45 2.32
N LEU A 13 -10.95 -14.46 2.90
CA LEU A 13 -11.46 -14.41 4.27
C LEU A 13 -11.13 -15.66 5.12
N PHE A 14 -10.24 -16.56 4.66
CA PHE A 14 -9.94 -17.82 5.36
C PHE A 14 -8.46 -18.16 5.57
N LEU A 15 -7.51 -17.26 5.30
CA LEU A 15 -6.08 -17.50 5.56
C LEU A 15 -5.49 -16.71 6.75
N VAL A 16 -6.31 -16.28 7.70
CA VAL A 16 -5.82 -15.71 8.99
C VAL A 16 -6.19 -16.58 10.19
N PHE A 17 -7.05 -17.59 10.02
CA PHE A 17 -7.59 -18.37 11.16
C PHE A 17 -6.67 -19.47 11.71
N ALA A 18 -5.52 -19.75 11.10
CA ALA A 18 -4.59 -20.79 11.56
C ALA A 18 -3.34 -20.27 12.30
N GLY A 19 -3.10 -18.95 12.33
CA GLY A 19 -1.90 -18.37 12.94
C GLY A 19 -2.00 -18.00 14.43
N ILE A 20 -3.20 -18.01 15.00
CA ILE A 20 -3.47 -17.40 16.32
C ILE A 20 -3.01 -18.27 17.51
N LEU A 21 -2.56 -19.50 17.28
CA LEU A 21 -2.10 -20.41 18.35
C LEU A 21 -0.58 -20.44 18.59
N TYR A 22 0.23 -19.67 17.85
CA TYR A 22 1.70 -19.69 18.00
C TYR A 22 2.36 -18.39 18.47
N SER A 23 1.62 -17.30 18.67
CA SER A 23 2.25 -16.01 19.07
C SER A 23 2.44 -15.82 20.58
N GLN A 24 2.08 -16.80 21.42
CA GLN A 24 2.49 -16.81 22.84
C GLN A 24 3.87 -17.43 23.03
N GLN A 25 4.91 -16.78 22.50
CA GLN A 25 6.22 -16.86 23.13
C GLN A 25 6.90 -15.49 23.08
N GLN A 26 6.93 -14.89 24.27
CA GLN A 26 7.41 -13.54 24.55
C GLN A 26 8.86 -13.31 24.13
N GLY A 27 9.09 -12.24 23.38
CA GLY A 27 10.30 -11.43 23.49
C GLY A 27 10.14 -10.46 24.67
N LYS A 28 10.88 -10.70 25.76
CA LYS A 28 11.01 -9.76 26.89
C LYS A 28 11.69 -8.48 26.39
N GLY A 29 11.01 -7.34 26.46
CA GLY A 29 11.62 -6.02 26.25
C GLY A 29 10.75 -4.93 25.61
N GLU A 30 9.47 -5.16 25.31
CA GLU A 30 8.61 -4.07 24.81
C GLU A 30 8.20 -3.14 25.97
N LYS A 31 8.59 -1.87 25.87
CA LYS A 31 7.90 -0.77 26.55
C LYS A 31 6.40 -0.98 26.33
N MET A 32 5.59 -0.97 27.40
CA MET A 32 4.13 -0.97 27.30
C MET A 32 3.72 0.02 26.20
N SER A 33 3.24 -0.51 25.07
CA SER A 33 2.96 0.29 23.88
C SER A 33 1.79 1.22 24.17
N ASP A 34 1.94 2.52 23.87
CA ASP A 34 1.04 3.63 24.25
C ASP A 34 -0.44 3.49 23.84
N TYR A 35 -0.86 2.38 23.22
CA TYR A 35 -2.24 2.13 22.76
C TYR A 35 -2.67 0.66 22.87
N GLN A 36 -1.95 -0.19 23.63
CA GLN A 36 -2.23 -1.63 23.67
C GLN A 36 -3.69 -1.94 24.08
N LYS A 37 -4.19 -1.27 25.12
CA LYS A 37 -5.57 -1.48 25.60
C LYS A 37 -6.60 -1.08 24.56
N GLU A 38 -6.39 0.03 23.87
CA GLU A 38 -7.25 0.47 22.79
C GLU A 38 -7.25 -0.53 21.62
N TRP A 39 -6.09 -1.09 21.25
CA TRP A 39 -6.01 -2.10 20.21
C TRP A 39 -6.69 -3.42 20.61
N GLU A 40 -6.51 -3.88 21.85
CA GLU A 40 -7.24 -5.04 22.39
C GLU A 40 -8.76 -4.81 22.32
N GLN A 41 -9.22 -3.58 22.58
CA GLN A 41 -10.62 -3.20 22.43
C GLN A 41 -11.07 -3.21 20.96
N VAL A 42 -10.27 -2.67 20.05
CA VAL A 42 -10.53 -2.72 18.59
C VAL A 42 -10.69 -4.17 18.12
N ASP A 43 -9.78 -5.05 18.53
CA ASP A 43 -9.80 -6.46 18.16
C ASP A 43 -11.04 -7.17 18.72
N ALA A 44 -11.38 -6.94 19.99
CA ALA A 44 -12.58 -7.51 20.61
C ALA A 44 -13.88 -7.04 19.94
N LEU A 45 -13.96 -5.78 19.52
CA LEU A 45 -15.12 -5.24 18.79
C LEU A 45 -15.19 -5.81 17.36
N THR A 46 -14.04 -5.96 16.70
CA THR A 46 -13.94 -6.57 15.37
C THR A 46 -14.41 -8.02 15.39
N GLN A 47 -13.99 -8.81 16.39
CA GLN A 47 -14.42 -10.20 16.56
C GLN A 47 -15.93 -10.34 16.81
N LYS A 48 -16.55 -9.32 17.43
CA LYS A 48 -17.99 -9.27 17.67
C LYS A 48 -18.79 -8.75 16.46
N GLY A 49 -18.13 -8.41 15.35
CA GLY A 49 -18.80 -7.84 14.18
C GLY A 49 -19.36 -6.44 14.42
N LEU A 50 -18.68 -5.63 15.26
CA LEU A 50 -19.09 -4.26 15.60
C LEU A 50 -18.14 -3.22 14.96
N PRO A 51 -18.14 -3.06 13.62
CA PRO A 51 -17.18 -2.19 12.93
C PRO A 51 -17.35 -0.71 13.28
N GLN A 52 -18.59 -0.25 13.54
CA GLN A 52 -18.85 1.14 13.95
C GLN A 52 -18.18 1.47 15.30
N SER A 53 -18.35 0.59 16.30
CA SER A 53 -17.73 0.78 17.61
C SER A 53 -16.20 0.64 17.53
N ALA A 54 -15.69 -0.27 16.70
CA ALA A 54 -14.25 -0.40 16.48
C ALA A 54 -13.67 0.88 15.83
N LEU A 55 -14.38 1.45 14.86
CA LEU A 55 -14.02 2.72 14.21
C LEU A 55 -13.92 3.87 15.21
N GLU A 56 -14.86 3.98 16.16
CA GLU A 56 -14.81 5.03 17.20
C GLU A 56 -13.53 4.95 18.05
N VAL A 57 -13.10 3.73 18.41
CA VAL A 57 -11.85 3.50 19.16
C VAL A 57 -10.65 3.85 18.29
N VAL A 58 -10.62 3.42 17.02
CA VAL A 58 -9.54 3.75 16.08
C VAL A 58 -9.43 5.26 15.85
N ASP A 59 -10.54 5.98 15.72
CA ASP A 59 -10.54 7.45 15.57
C ASP A 59 -9.98 8.14 16.82
N LYS A 60 -10.17 7.56 18.00
CA LYS A 60 -9.52 8.03 19.24
C LYS A 60 -8.00 7.80 19.18
N ILE A 61 -7.55 6.60 18.82
CA ILE A 61 -6.12 6.28 18.66
C ILE A 61 -5.49 7.25 17.66
N TYR A 62 -6.12 7.43 16.49
CA TYR A 62 -5.63 8.30 15.43
C TYR A 62 -5.41 9.74 15.89
N ARG A 63 -6.43 10.34 16.53
CA ARG A 63 -6.34 11.72 17.03
C ARG A 63 -5.26 11.88 18.09
N ASN A 64 -5.13 10.91 18.99
CA ASN A 64 -4.11 10.95 20.05
C ASN A 64 -2.71 10.78 19.47
N ALA A 65 -2.53 9.83 18.53
CA ALA A 65 -1.26 9.59 17.87
C ALA A 65 -0.79 10.81 17.06
N LYS A 66 -1.70 11.52 16.38
CA LYS A 66 -1.37 12.80 15.73
C LYS A 66 -0.90 13.87 16.74
N LYS A 67 -1.59 13.99 17.87
CA LYS A 67 -1.23 14.97 18.92
C LYS A 67 0.10 14.66 19.59
N SER A 68 0.40 13.39 19.81
CA SER A 68 1.64 12.93 20.45
C SER A 68 2.79 12.70 19.47
N ALA A 69 2.60 13.01 18.18
CA ALA A 69 3.54 12.71 17.10
C ALA A 69 3.98 11.22 17.06
N ASN A 70 3.10 10.30 17.45
CA ASN A 70 3.34 8.86 17.33
C ASN A 70 3.02 8.42 15.90
N HIS A 71 3.99 8.57 15.00
CA HIS A 71 3.82 8.36 13.56
C HIS A 71 3.38 6.95 13.19
N ALA A 72 3.92 5.92 13.85
CA ALA A 72 3.54 4.53 13.58
C ALA A 72 2.06 4.27 13.93
N GLN A 73 1.62 4.75 15.10
CA GLN A 73 0.22 4.59 15.50
C GLN A 73 -0.73 5.47 14.68
N GLN A 74 -0.28 6.66 14.25
CA GLN A 74 -1.03 7.52 13.34
C GLN A 74 -1.33 6.79 12.03
N VAL A 75 -0.30 6.22 11.39
CA VAL A 75 -0.46 5.50 10.11
C VAL A 75 -1.28 4.21 10.32
N LYS A 76 -1.02 3.46 11.39
CA LYS A 76 -1.75 2.23 11.70
C LYS A 76 -3.25 2.50 11.88
N ALA A 77 -3.57 3.50 12.70
CA ALA A 77 -4.94 3.88 12.97
C ALA A 77 -5.64 4.40 11.71
N LEU A 78 -4.95 5.16 10.85
CA LEU A 78 -5.52 5.57 9.57
C LEU A 78 -5.86 4.37 8.69
N ILE A 79 -4.96 3.40 8.53
CA ILE A 79 -5.22 2.19 7.72
C ILE A 79 -6.42 1.41 8.27
N TYR A 80 -6.51 1.21 9.59
CA TYR A 80 -7.66 0.55 10.21
C TYR A 80 -8.94 1.35 10.04
N ARG A 81 -8.87 2.69 10.11
CA ARG A 81 -10.01 3.58 9.89
C ARG A 81 -10.56 3.39 8.48
N LEU A 82 -9.70 3.41 7.46
CA LEU A 82 -10.10 3.18 6.06
C LEU A 82 -10.77 1.81 5.88
N ARG A 83 -10.22 0.77 6.55
CA ARG A 83 -10.78 -0.58 6.55
C ARG A 83 -12.17 -0.64 7.17
N PHE A 84 -12.38 -0.03 8.34
CA PHE A 84 -13.69 -0.04 8.99
C PHE A 84 -14.72 0.77 8.22
N LEU A 85 -14.34 1.94 7.70
CA LEU A 85 -15.21 2.73 6.82
C LEU A 85 -15.66 1.89 5.62
N ALA A 86 -14.78 1.04 5.07
CA ALA A 86 -15.15 0.17 3.94
C ALA A 86 -16.17 -0.92 4.27
N LEU A 87 -16.42 -1.18 5.56
CA LEU A 87 -17.47 -2.09 6.03
C LEU A 87 -18.80 -1.37 6.31
N ILE A 88 -18.80 -0.04 6.35
CA ILE A 88 -19.91 0.78 6.87
C ILE A 88 -20.49 1.69 5.78
N GLU A 89 -19.64 2.28 4.94
CA GLU A 89 -20.03 3.28 3.94
C GLU A 89 -20.12 2.69 2.52
N GLU A 90 -21.06 3.20 1.73
CA GLU A 90 -21.12 2.99 0.28
C GLU A 90 -20.11 3.90 -0.45
N ASP A 91 -19.68 3.48 -1.65
CA ASP A 91 -18.70 4.19 -2.52
C ASP A 91 -17.41 4.59 -1.79
N VAL A 92 -17.01 3.76 -0.84
CA VAL A 92 -15.97 4.09 0.13
C VAL A 92 -14.59 4.23 -0.48
N LEU A 93 -14.30 3.54 -1.59
CA LEU A 93 -12.95 3.56 -2.17
C LEU A 93 -12.58 4.95 -2.69
N VAL A 94 -13.48 5.60 -3.43
CA VAL A 94 -13.28 6.98 -3.89
C VAL A 94 -13.15 7.93 -2.70
N LYS A 95 -14.01 7.77 -1.68
CA LYS A 95 -13.93 8.58 -0.45
C LYS A 95 -12.62 8.36 0.30
N ASN A 96 -12.12 7.13 0.36
CA ASN A 96 -10.87 6.78 1.02
C ASN A 96 -9.65 7.31 0.27
N ILE A 97 -9.66 7.30 -1.07
CA ILE A 97 -8.65 7.97 -1.90
C ILE A 97 -8.58 9.45 -1.50
N ARG A 98 -9.71 10.16 -1.54
CA ARG A 98 -9.78 11.58 -1.17
C ARG A 98 -9.31 11.86 0.26
N ARG A 99 -9.73 11.04 1.23
CA ARG A 99 -9.29 11.16 2.63
C ARG A 99 -7.77 11.02 2.78
N VAL A 100 -7.16 10.11 2.03
CA VAL A 100 -5.70 9.89 2.08
C VAL A 100 -4.96 11.00 1.34
N GLU A 101 -5.49 11.52 0.23
CA GLU A 101 -4.95 12.70 -0.46
C GLU A 101 -4.93 13.92 0.48
N GLU A 102 -6.04 14.20 1.16
CA GLU A 102 -6.15 15.26 2.16
C GLU A 102 -5.12 15.08 3.29
N GLU A 103 -4.98 13.85 3.80
CA GLU A 103 -4.03 13.57 4.87
C GLU A 103 -2.57 13.69 4.39
N ILE A 104 -2.26 13.30 3.15
CA ILE A 104 -0.93 13.50 2.54
C ILE A 104 -0.60 14.98 2.42
N ALA A 105 -1.57 15.81 2.03
CA ALA A 105 -1.39 17.26 1.92
C ALA A 105 -1.08 17.90 3.28
N ALA A 106 -1.66 17.39 4.37
CA ALA A 106 -1.42 17.85 5.73
C ALA A 106 -0.19 17.19 6.41
N SER A 107 0.34 16.11 5.84
CA SER A 107 1.40 15.30 6.46
C SER A 107 2.80 15.76 6.09
N LYS A 108 3.73 15.47 6.99
CA LYS A 108 5.18 15.64 6.78
C LYS A 108 5.88 14.29 6.96
N TYR A 109 7.18 14.28 6.68
CA TYR A 109 8.05 13.16 7.04
C TYR A 109 7.94 12.83 8.55
N PRO A 110 7.93 11.54 8.95
CA PRO A 110 8.03 10.32 8.14
C PRO A 110 6.68 9.77 7.63
N VAL A 111 5.56 10.40 7.98
CA VAL A 111 4.22 9.90 7.67
C VAL A 111 3.91 10.00 6.18
N LYS A 112 4.27 11.12 5.55
CA LYS A 112 3.91 11.40 4.15
C LYS A 112 4.34 10.29 3.16
N PRO A 113 5.60 9.79 3.17
CA PRO A 113 6.02 8.66 2.34
C PRO A 113 5.18 7.38 2.52
N LEU A 114 4.85 7.03 3.76
CA LEU A 114 4.00 5.87 4.08
C LEU A 114 2.60 6.01 3.47
N LEU A 115 2.02 7.21 3.58
CA LEU A 115 0.70 7.48 3.02
C LEU A 115 0.71 7.52 1.49
N GLN A 116 1.76 8.03 0.86
CA GLN A 116 1.91 7.98 -0.61
C GLN A 116 1.94 6.53 -1.11
N SER A 117 2.69 5.65 -0.44
CA SER A 117 2.69 4.22 -0.77
C SER A 117 1.33 3.56 -0.52
N THR A 118 0.58 3.99 0.51
CA THR A 118 -0.79 3.50 0.75
C THR A 118 -1.77 4.00 -0.31
N LEU A 119 -1.62 5.26 -0.75
CA LEU A 119 -2.47 5.85 -1.78
C LEU A 119 -2.27 5.16 -3.13
N ALA A 120 -1.03 4.78 -3.45
CA ALA A 120 -0.73 3.97 -4.64
C ALA A 120 -1.58 2.69 -4.68
N ASP A 121 -1.64 1.95 -3.56
CA ASP A 121 -2.46 0.75 -3.42
C ASP A 121 -3.95 1.04 -3.62
N LEU A 122 -4.46 2.16 -3.10
CA LEU A 122 -5.88 2.54 -3.22
C LEU A 122 -6.27 2.86 -4.68
N TYR A 123 -5.44 3.62 -5.39
CA TYR A 123 -5.65 3.88 -6.82
C TYR A 123 -5.61 2.58 -7.64
N TRP A 124 -4.62 1.73 -7.36
CA TRP A 124 -4.53 0.45 -8.04
C TRP A 124 -5.74 -0.45 -7.74
N MET A 125 -6.20 -0.48 -6.49
CA MET A 125 -7.40 -1.21 -6.10
C MET A 125 -8.64 -0.69 -6.85
N TYR A 126 -8.76 0.63 -7.04
CA TYR A 126 -9.87 1.20 -7.82
C TYR A 126 -9.80 0.77 -9.28
N TYR A 127 -8.61 0.87 -9.88
CA TYR A 127 -8.37 0.40 -11.25
C TYR A 127 -8.77 -1.07 -11.41
N GLN A 128 -8.31 -1.93 -10.50
CA GLN A 128 -8.59 -3.38 -10.55
C GLN A 128 -10.09 -3.69 -10.40
N GLN A 129 -10.78 -3.04 -9.47
CA GLN A 129 -12.22 -3.24 -9.28
C GLN A 129 -13.06 -2.78 -10.48
N ASN A 130 -12.58 -1.78 -11.22
CA ASN A 130 -13.29 -1.19 -12.36
C ASN A 130 -12.66 -1.56 -13.72
N ARG A 131 -11.72 -2.50 -13.74
CA ARG A 131 -10.83 -2.76 -14.88
C ARG A 131 -11.56 -2.98 -16.20
N TYR A 132 -12.61 -3.81 -16.20
CA TYR A 132 -13.40 -4.07 -17.40
C TYR A 132 -14.02 -2.79 -17.97
N LYS A 133 -14.62 -1.96 -17.10
CA LYS A 133 -15.21 -0.68 -17.52
C LYS A 133 -14.15 0.30 -18.03
N ILE A 134 -13.00 0.36 -17.34
CA ILE A 134 -11.91 1.28 -17.70
C ILE A 134 -11.31 0.91 -19.06
N LEU A 135 -11.16 -0.39 -19.35
CA LEU A 135 -10.61 -0.84 -20.63
C LEU A 135 -11.59 -0.65 -21.80
N ASP A 136 -12.89 -0.57 -21.54
CA ASP A 136 -13.92 -0.26 -22.54
C ASP A 136 -14.05 1.26 -22.81
N ARG A 137 -13.41 2.13 -22.01
CA ARG A 137 -13.42 3.58 -22.25
C ARG A 137 -12.55 3.92 -23.46
N THR A 138 -13.09 4.69 -24.40
CA THR A 138 -12.29 5.35 -25.43
C THR A 138 -11.50 6.49 -24.80
N GLN A 139 -10.22 6.67 -25.15
CA GLN A 139 -9.40 7.79 -24.65
C GLN A 139 -10.11 9.13 -24.87
N THR A 140 -10.58 9.75 -23.80
CA THR A 140 -11.20 11.08 -23.84
C THR A 140 -10.16 12.14 -23.51
N SER A 141 -9.79 12.94 -24.50
CA SER A 141 -8.96 14.12 -24.30
C SER A 141 -9.76 15.24 -23.63
N GLY A 142 -9.35 15.66 -22.44
CA GLY A 142 -9.84 16.89 -21.78
C GLY A 142 -10.82 16.69 -20.62
N VAL A 143 -10.58 15.71 -19.74
CA VAL A 143 -11.46 15.47 -18.59
C VAL A 143 -10.87 16.01 -17.28
N GLU A 144 -11.76 16.44 -16.37
CA GLU A 144 -11.39 16.90 -15.03
C GLU A 144 -10.62 15.82 -14.29
N MET A 145 -9.44 16.19 -13.76
CA MET A 145 -8.53 15.28 -13.07
C MET A 145 -9.14 14.68 -11.78
N ASP A 146 -10.21 15.27 -11.26
CA ASP A 146 -10.81 14.94 -9.96
C ASP A 146 -11.92 13.86 -10.03
N ASP A 147 -12.28 13.40 -11.23
CA ASP A 147 -13.27 12.33 -11.44
C ASP A 147 -12.65 11.03 -11.96
N LEU A 148 -12.41 10.08 -11.03
CA LEU A 148 -11.88 8.75 -11.33
C LEU A 148 -12.77 7.93 -12.29
N GLU A 149 -14.05 8.29 -12.43
CA GLU A 149 -14.96 7.66 -13.39
C GLU A 149 -14.64 8.02 -14.84
N THR A 150 -13.75 8.98 -15.06
CA THR A 150 -13.37 9.42 -16.40
C THR A 150 -11.97 8.98 -16.80
N TRP A 151 -11.18 8.52 -15.83
CA TRP A 151 -9.80 8.14 -16.06
C TRP A 151 -9.69 6.91 -16.96
N ASP A 152 -8.75 6.96 -17.90
CA ASP A 152 -8.33 5.80 -18.66
C ASP A 152 -7.28 4.96 -17.92
N ALA A 153 -6.92 3.79 -18.48
CA ALA A 153 -5.95 2.90 -17.86
C ALA A 153 -4.55 3.53 -17.71
N ALA A 154 -4.14 4.40 -18.63
CA ALA A 154 -2.82 5.02 -18.59
C ALA A 154 -2.73 6.04 -17.45
N GLN A 155 -3.78 6.83 -17.20
CA GLN A 155 -3.84 7.77 -16.09
C GLN A 155 -3.73 7.08 -14.72
N PHE A 156 -4.37 5.92 -14.54
CA PHE A 156 -4.20 5.12 -13.32
C PHE A 156 -2.77 4.61 -13.16
N VAL A 157 -2.18 4.07 -14.23
CA VAL A 157 -0.79 3.58 -14.23
C VAL A 157 0.18 4.71 -13.90
N GLU A 158 0.02 5.87 -14.54
CA GLU A 158 0.82 7.09 -14.28
C GLU A 158 0.73 7.53 -12.83
N LYS A 159 -0.48 7.64 -12.28
CA LYS A 159 -0.68 8.07 -10.90
C LYS A 159 -0.07 7.10 -9.90
N VAL A 160 -0.21 5.79 -10.12
CA VAL A 160 0.37 4.78 -9.22
C VAL A 160 1.90 4.80 -9.27
N ILE A 161 2.50 4.94 -10.47
CA ILE A 161 3.95 5.14 -10.63
C ILE A 161 4.41 6.41 -9.91
N GLU A 162 3.71 7.53 -10.10
CA GLU A 162 4.01 8.80 -9.46
C GLU A 162 4.03 8.66 -7.93
N LEU A 163 3.02 7.99 -7.35
CA LEU A 163 2.90 7.82 -5.91
C LEU A 163 3.97 6.90 -5.32
N HIS A 164 4.30 5.80 -5.99
CA HIS A 164 5.42 4.95 -5.56
C HIS A 164 6.75 5.70 -5.62
N ASN A 165 7.02 6.42 -6.71
CA ASN A 165 8.24 7.23 -6.84
C ASN A 165 8.29 8.36 -5.79
N ALA A 166 7.15 9.01 -5.53
CA ALA A 166 7.05 10.05 -4.50
C ALA A 166 7.31 9.48 -3.09
N SER A 167 6.86 8.25 -2.80
CA SER A 167 7.14 7.58 -1.54
C SER A 167 8.63 7.28 -1.32
N LEU A 168 9.43 7.23 -2.38
CA LEU A 168 10.87 6.96 -2.35
C LEU A 168 11.74 8.21 -2.53
N ALA A 169 11.14 9.38 -2.77
CA ALA A 169 11.85 10.59 -3.17
C ALA A 169 12.85 11.10 -2.11
N GLU A 170 12.55 10.96 -0.82
CA GLU A 170 13.42 11.40 0.29
C GLU A 170 14.46 10.33 0.68
N ARG A 171 15.15 9.74 -0.32
CA ARG A 171 15.99 8.53 -0.19
C ARG A 171 16.95 8.55 1.01
N ASP A 172 17.73 9.61 1.19
CA ASP A 172 18.73 9.68 2.26
C ASP A 172 18.09 9.72 3.65
N ARG A 173 16.96 10.45 3.81
CA ARG A 173 16.22 10.50 5.07
C ARG A 173 15.57 9.17 5.40
N LEU A 174 15.00 8.52 4.38
CA LEU A 174 14.38 7.20 4.49
C LEU A 174 15.39 6.14 4.91
N LYS A 175 16.60 6.15 4.33
CA LYS A 175 17.71 5.25 4.71
C LYS A 175 18.27 5.56 6.11
N ALA A 176 18.17 6.82 6.56
CA ALA A 176 18.57 7.20 7.92
C ALA A 176 17.51 6.87 8.99
N THR A 177 16.29 6.50 8.59
CA THR A 177 15.19 6.24 9.52
C THR A 177 15.04 4.74 9.76
N GLY A 178 15.36 4.32 10.98
CA GLY A 178 15.25 2.93 11.41
C GLY A 178 13.81 2.44 11.41
N LEU A 179 13.61 1.19 11.04
CA LEU A 179 12.28 0.59 10.92
C LEU A 179 11.68 0.19 12.28
N ASP A 180 12.48 0.17 13.35
CA ASP A 180 12.05 -0.16 14.71
C ASP A 180 10.99 0.81 15.25
N ASP A 181 11.04 2.08 14.85
CA ASP A 181 10.04 3.10 15.20
C ASP A 181 8.66 2.78 14.58
N PHE A 182 8.60 1.87 13.62
CA PHE A 182 7.40 1.50 12.85
C PHE A 182 6.98 0.04 13.06
N ASP A 183 7.47 -0.62 14.10
CA ASP A 183 7.12 -2.01 14.42
C ASP A 183 5.61 -2.27 14.49
N ALA A 184 4.83 -1.27 14.90
CA ALA A 184 3.37 -1.37 14.95
C ALA A 184 2.71 -1.52 13.56
N LEU A 185 3.39 -1.17 12.47
CA LEU A 185 2.90 -1.20 11.09
C LEU A 185 3.23 -2.49 10.33
N ILE A 186 4.17 -3.29 10.83
CA ILE A 186 4.77 -4.37 10.07
C ILE A 186 4.59 -5.71 10.76
N GLU A 187 4.26 -6.72 9.98
CA GLU A 187 4.34 -8.11 10.42
C GLU A 187 5.80 -8.59 10.29
N LYS A 188 6.45 -8.82 11.42
CA LYS A 188 7.85 -9.22 11.48
C LYS A 188 8.00 -10.69 11.13
N GLN A 189 8.86 -10.99 10.15
CA GLN A 189 9.31 -12.36 9.87
C GLN A 189 10.71 -12.57 10.50
N PRO A 190 11.00 -13.73 11.12
CA PRO A 190 12.31 -13.99 11.69
C PRO A 190 13.44 -13.75 10.67
N GLY A 191 14.44 -12.95 11.05
CA GLY A 191 15.59 -12.62 10.20
C GLY A 191 15.34 -11.53 9.13
N SER A 192 14.10 -11.07 8.91
CA SER A 192 13.83 -10.09 7.84
C SER A 192 14.41 -8.70 8.11
N ARG A 193 14.57 -8.32 9.39
CA ARG A 193 15.11 -7.02 9.80
C ARG A 193 16.55 -6.80 9.36
N GLU A 194 17.35 -7.87 9.28
CA GLU A 194 18.75 -7.81 8.83
C GLU A 194 18.87 -7.28 7.41
N PHE A 195 17.93 -7.68 6.54
CA PHE A 195 17.92 -7.30 5.14
C PHE A 195 17.08 -6.04 4.84
N ARG A 196 16.25 -5.61 5.79
CA ARG A 196 15.36 -4.45 5.65
C ARG A 196 15.32 -3.60 6.94
N PRO A 197 16.44 -2.97 7.32
CA PRO A 197 16.54 -2.22 8.57
C PRO A 197 15.87 -0.84 8.55
N THR A 198 15.60 -0.26 7.37
CA THR A 198 15.19 1.15 7.23
C THR A 198 13.78 1.32 6.66
N LEU A 199 13.23 2.51 6.81
CA LEU A 199 11.97 2.89 6.17
C LEU A 199 12.09 2.89 4.64
N TYR A 200 13.28 3.18 4.09
CA TYR A 200 13.54 3.02 2.66
C TYR A 200 13.34 1.58 2.21
N ASP A 201 13.89 0.61 2.93
CA ASP A 201 13.82 -0.81 2.54
C ASP A 201 12.36 -1.31 2.54
N LEU A 202 11.53 -0.84 3.49
CA LEU A 202 10.10 -1.14 3.50
C LEU A 202 9.38 -0.59 2.27
N LEU A 203 9.56 0.69 1.97
CA LEU A 203 8.87 1.35 0.86
C LEU A 203 9.37 0.88 -0.50
N ALA A 204 10.69 0.66 -0.62
CA ALA A 204 11.33 0.16 -1.84
C ALA A 204 10.82 -1.24 -2.14
N GLN A 205 10.76 -2.12 -1.14
CA GLN A 205 10.17 -3.45 -1.32
C GLN A 205 8.73 -3.37 -1.80
N ARG A 206 7.89 -2.54 -1.16
CA ARG A 206 6.48 -2.38 -1.56
C ARG A 206 6.35 -1.92 -3.02
N ALA A 207 7.18 -0.99 -3.45
CA ALA A 207 7.20 -0.52 -4.83
C ALA A 207 7.71 -1.59 -5.80
N VAL A 208 8.77 -2.34 -5.45
CA VAL A 208 9.26 -3.47 -6.27
C VAL A 208 8.20 -4.56 -6.40
N ASP A 209 7.57 -4.97 -5.29
CA ASP A 209 6.51 -5.98 -5.30
C ASP A 209 5.35 -5.56 -6.21
N PHE A 210 4.99 -4.27 -6.19
CA PHE A 210 4.00 -3.71 -7.08
C PHE A 210 4.46 -3.75 -8.56
N PHE A 211 5.65 -3.25 -8.87
CA PHE A 211 6.16 -3.18 -10.23
C PHE A 211 6.54 -4.55 -10.84
N MET A 212 6.69 -5.58 -10.01
CA MET A 212 6.84 -6.95 -10.48
C MET A 212 5.52 -7.59 -10.94
N ASN A 213 4.37 -6.94 -10.70
CA ASN A 213 3.09 -7.41 -11.22
C ASN A 213 3.03 -7.27 -12.76
N ASP A 214 2.68 -8.36 -13.45
CA ASP A 214 2.56 -8.41 -14.91
C ASP A 214 1.29 -7.71 -15.46
N GLU A 215 0.37 -7.27 -14.60
CA GLU A 215 -0.94 -6.71 -15.01
C GLU A 215 -0.87 -5.36 -15.75
N ALA A 216 0.19 -4.56 -15.61
CA ALA A 216 0.32 -3.32 -16.39
C ALA A 216 0.69 -3.53 -17.87
N THR A 217 0.86 -4.77 -18.32
CA THR A 217 1.19 -5.07 -19.73
C THR A 217 0.01 -4.95 -20.70
N LEU A 218 -1.12 -4.39 -20.26
CA LEU A 218 -2.39 -4.41 -20.99
C LEU A 218 -2.47 -3.41 -22.13
N THR A 219 -1.88 -2.23 -21.97
CA THR A 219 -1.52 -1.41 -23.12
C THR A 219 -0.16 -1.95 -23.57
N ARG A 220 -0.10 -2.56 -24.76
CA ARG A 220 1.18 -2.92 -25.39
C ARG A 220 1.63 -1.70 -26.19
N PRO A 221 2.42 -0.78 -25.61
CA PRO A 221 2.93 0.34 -26.39
C PRO A 221 3.77 -0.20 -27.54
N ALA A 222 3.79 0.52 -28.67
CA ALA A 222 4.62 0.17 -29.83
C ALA A 222 6.11 0.00 -29.47
N TYR A 223 6.55 0.62 -28.37
CA TYR A 223 7.91 0.59 -27.84
C TYR A 223 7.99 -0.09 -26.46
N GLN A 224 7.30 -1.23 -26.28
CA GLN A 224 7.32 -1.97 -25.02
C GLN A 224 8.74 -2.19 -24.51
N PHE A 225 9.00 -1.78 -23.27
CA PHE A 225 10.29 -2.01 -22.63
C PHE A 225 10.54 -3.52 -22.45
N GLN A 226 11.73 -3.97 -22.85
CA GLN A 226 12.17 -5.35 -22.68
C GLN A 226 13.59 -5.36 -22.14
N LEU A 227 13.83 -6.17 -21.09
CA LEU A 227 15.17 -6.38 -20.54
C LEU A 227 15.97 -7.27 -21.50
N ARG A 228 16.65 -6.64 -22.46
CA ARG A 228 17.54 -7.31 -23.43
C ARG A 228 18.99 -6.85 -23.33
N ASP A 229 19.26 -5.78 -22.58
CA ASP A 229 20.62 -5.26 -22.39
C ASP A 229 21.43 -6.24 -21.54
N GLU A 230 22.61 -6.63 -22.01
CA GLU A 230 23.51 -7.57 -21.31
C GLU A 230 23.91 -7.09 -19.90
N LYS A 231 23.78 -5.78 -19.62
CA LYS A 231 23.98 -5.21 -18.29
C LYS A 231 23.13 -5.88 -17.21
N VAL A 232 21.96 -6.44 -17.55
CA VAL A 232 21.08 -7.12 -16.59
C VAL A 232 21.70 -8.41 -16.02
N PHE A 233 22.71 -8.96 -16.68
CA PHE A 233 23.42 -10.18 -16.24
C PHE A 233 24.77 -9.87 -15.59
N GLN A 234 25.09 -8.60 -15.36
CA GLN A 234 26.33 -8.22 -14.68
C GLN A 234 26.27 -8.57 -13.18
N PRO A 235 27.41 -8.72 -12.50
CA PRO A 235 27.46 -8.86 -11.04
C PRO A 235 26.69 -7.75 -10.33
N ALA A 236 26.12 -8.05 -9.16
CA ALA A 236 25.18 -7.17 -8.45
C ALA A 236 25.67 -5.71 -8.30
N GLU A 237 26.94 -5.51 -7.94
CA GLU A 237 27.53 -4.18 -7.82
C GLU A 237 27.50 -3.39 -9.15
N LYS A 238 27.85 -4.04 -10.25
CA LYS A 238 27.83 -3.43 -11.59
C LYS A 238 26.41 -3.24 -12.11
N PHE A 239 25.50 -4.17 -11.78
CA PHE A 239 24.09 -4.06 -12.14
C PHE A 239 23.43 -2.87 -11.43
N ALA A 240 23.71 -2.67 -10.14
CA ALA A 240 23.16 -1.57 -9.35
C ALA A 240 23.57 -0.18 -9.86
N GLU A 241 24.69 -0.09 -10.58
CA GLU A 241 25.17 1.15 -11.22
C GLU A 241 24.74 1.28 -12.68
N ALA A 242 24.15 0.22 -13.26
CA ALA A 242 23.76 0.20 -14.66
C ALA A 242 22.63 1.19 -14.93
N ARG A 243 22.69 1.84 -16.11
CA ARG A 243 21.62 2.71 -16.59
C ARG A 243 20.92 2.08 -17.78
N PHE A 244 19.59 2.12 -17.72
CA PHE A 244 18.69 1.64 -18.76
C PHE A 244 17.91 2.82 -19.32
N GLU A 245 17.72 2.83 -20.63
CA GLU A 245 16.96 3.87 -21.32
C GLU A 245 15.71 3.24 -21.95
N THR A 246 14.59 3.95 -21.90
CA THR A 246 13.34 3.50 -22.52
C THR A 246 12.51 4.69 -22.97
N ARG A 247 11.67 4.46 -23.99
CA ARG A 247 10.58 5.37 -24.37
C ARG A 247 9.28 5.01 -23.66
N ASP A 248 9.18 3.80 -23.12
CA ASP A 248 8.04 3.28 -22.37
C ASP A 248 8.27 3.51 -20.87
N THR A 249 8.09 4.75 -20.44
CA THR A 249 8.27 5.18 -19.04
C THR A 249 7.19 4.61 -18.12
N LEU A 250 6.06 4.15 -18.67
CA LEU A 250 4.99 3.49 -17.91
C LEU A 250 5.24 2.00 -17.68
N SER A 251 6.34 1.46 -18.23
CA SER A 251 6.72 0.08 -17.99
C SER A 251 7.04 -0.15 -16.51
N PHE A 252 6.26 -1.00 -15.85
CA PHE A 252 6.54 -1.42 -14.48
C PHE A 252 7.91 -2.11 -14.38
N LYS A 253 8.29 -2.91 -15.37
CA LYS A 253 9.63 -3.53 -15.42
C LYS A 253 10.74 -2.49 -15.43
N TYR A 254 10.55 -1.38 -16.15
CA TYR A 254 11.50 -0.28 -16.12
C TYR A 254 11.50 0.43 -14.77
N GLN A 255 10.33 0.74 -14.20
CA GLN A 255 10.23 1.39 -12.89
C GLN A 255 10.88 0.55 -11.77
N ALA A 256 10.75 -0.78 -11.81
CA ALA A 256 11.41 -1.68 -10.87
C ALA A 256 12.95 -1.59 -10.95
N LEU A 257 13.53 -1.34 -12.13
CA LEU A 257 14.99 -1.21 -12.31
C LEU A 257 15.54 0.11 -11.75
N LEU A 258 14.69 1.12 -11.51
CA LEU A 258 15.12 2.42 -11.02
C LEU A 258 15.25 2.52 -9.49
N ILE A 259 14.79 1.50 -8.75
CA ILE A 259 14.77 1.45 -7.29
C ILE A 259 16.10 0.90 -6.76
#